data_AF-A0A7C4WI11-F1
#
_entry.id   AF-A0A7C4WI11-F1
#
_cell.length_a   1.000
_cell.length_b   1.000
_cell.length_c   1.000
_cell.angle_alpha   90.00
_cell.angle_beta   90.00
_cell.angle_gamma   90.00
#
_symmetry.space_group_name_H-M   'P 1'
#
loop_
_entity.id
_entity.type
_entity.pdbx_description
1 polymer ?
#
loop_
_entity_poly.entity_id
_entity_poly.type
_entity_poly.pdbx_seq_one_letter_code
_entity_poly.pdbx_strand_id
1 'polypeptide(L)'
;MPQLNKMVKTFYVTLFSGKISEAEKILEKIKKNLNNESDAGYYDALYGIYYAYVNDDFESFVYKIWTDESLKKQRKKLAEEFEKKAKLPFTINPGFYRAWSDFLNMLHELPIPHKISQREPSQEDVVEEYPAH
;
A
#
# COMPACT_ATOMS: atom_id res chain seq x y z
N MET A 1 5.59 16.60 9.30
CA MET A 1 5.36 17.60 8.23
C MET A 1 3.92 17.47 7.72
N PRO A 2 2.97 18.35 8.09
CA PRO A 2 1.54 18.17 7.78
C PRO A 2 1.21 18.18 6.27
N GLN A 3 1.95 18.96 5.47
CA GLN A 3 1.71 19.08 4.03
C GLN A 3 2.09 17.82 3.25
N LEU A 4 3.19 17.17 3.63
CA LEU A 4 3.64 15.91 3.02
C LEU A 4 2.61 14.80 3.27
N ASN A 5 2.09 14.67 4.49
CA ASN A 5 1.07 13.68 4.83
C ASN A 5 -0.19 13.85 3.98
N LYS A 6 -0.63 15.10 3.74
CA LYS A 6 -1.77 15.37 2.85
C LYS A 6 -1.49 14.92 1.42
N MET A 7 -0.29 15.19 0.89
CA MET A 7 0.09 14.79 -0.47
C MET A 7 0.18 13.28 -0.62
N VAL A 8 0.74 12.58 0.38
CA VAL A 8 0.80 11.11 0.45
C VAL A 8 -0.60 10.50 0.49
N LYS A 9 -1.50 11.06 1.32
CA LYS A 9 -2.90 10.63 1.34
C LYS A 9 -3.57 10.81 -0.03
N THR A 10 -3.39 11.97 -0.67
CA THR A 10 -3.93 12.21 -2.02
C THR A 10 -3.35 11.20 -3.02
N PHE A 11 -2.05 10.89 -2.96
CA PHE A 11 -1.45 9.84 -3.78
C PHE A 11 -2.17 8.50 -3.63
N TYR A 12 -2.38 8.02 -2.39
CA TYR A 12 -3.06 6.75 -2.16
C TYR A 12 -4.53 6.77 -2.62
N VAL A 13 -5.26 7.84 -2.33
CA VAL A 13 -6.66 7.99 -2.79
C VAL A 13 -6.72 7.91 -4.32
N THR A 14 -5.86 8.65 -5.01
CA THR A 14 -5.79 8.67 -6.47
C THR A 14 -5.39 7.31 -7.05
N LEU A 15 -4.40 6.65 -6.43
CA LEU A 15 -3.93 5.32 -6.82
C LEU A 15 -5.04 4.28 -6.73
N PHE A 16 -5.65 4.14 -5.55
CA PHE A 16 -6.68 3.15 -5.30
C PHE A 16 -7.99 3.45 -6.03
N SER A 17 -8.27 4.70 -6.37
CA SER A 17 -9.37 5.07 -7.28
C SER A 17 -9.09 4.74 -8.76
N GLY A 18 -7.90 4.26 -9.10
CA GLY A 18 -7.53 3.83 -10.46
C GLY A 18 -7.06 4.92 -11.41
N LYS A 19 -6.78 6.12 -10.89
CA LYS A 19 -6.24 7.23 -11.69
C LYS A 19 -4.71 7.13 -11.74
N ILE A 20 -4.19 6.06 -12.36
CA ILE A 20 -2.76 5.67 -12.30
C ILE A 20 -1.83 6.81 -12.75
N SER A 21 -2.09 7.44 -13.89
CA SER A 21 -1.25 8.54 -14.40
C SER A 21 -1.28 9.78 -13.51
N GLU A 22 -2.36 10.03 -12.78
CA GLU A 22 -2.43 11.13 -11.81
C GLU A 22 -1.69 10.77 -10.51
N ALA A 23 -1.79 9.52 -10.06
CA ALA A 23 -1.06 9.01 -8.91
C ALA A 23 0.45 9.09 -9.15
N GLU A 24 0.93 8.70 -10.33
CA GLU A 24 2.33 8.81 -10.74
C GLU A 24 2.83 10.27 -10.71
N LYS A 25 2.05 11.21 -11.24
CA LYS A 25 2.38 12.65 -11.17
C LYS A 25 2.48 13.17 -9.75
N ILE A 26 1.65 12.68 -8.83
CA ILE A 26 1.73 13.05 -7.41
C ILE A 26 2.97 12.41 -6.78
N LEU A 27 3.27 11.15 -7.10
CA LEU A 27 4.46 10.45 -6.60
C LEU A 27 5.76 11.17 -7.02
N GLU A 28 5.86 11.63 -8.25
CA GLU A 28 6.98 12.45 -8.73
C GLU A 28 7.09 13.81 -8.01
N LYS A 29 5.96 14.42 -7.62
CA LYS A 29 5.96 15.62 -6.78
C LYS A 29 6.44 15.31 -5.35
N ILE A 30 6.04 14.17 -4.79
CA ILE A 30 6.49 13.71 -3.48
C ILE A 30 8.02 13.51 -3.52
N LYS A 31 8.55 12.86 -4.56
CA LYS A 31 10.00 12.68 -4.76
C LYS A 31 10.78 13.99 -4.64
N LYS A 32 10.32 15.04 -5.35
CA LYS A 32 10.92 16.38 -5.35
C LYS A 32 10.84 17.11 -4.01
N ASN A 33 9.94 16.68 -3.11
CA ASN A 33 9.81 17.26 -1.77
C ASN A 33 10.63 16.48 -0.72
N LEU A 34 11.05 15.25 -1.01
CA LEU A 34 11.82 14.37 -0.13
C LEU A 34 13.34 14.45 -0.42
N ASN A 35 13.86 15.64 -0.77
CA ASN A 35 15.23 15.85 -1.29
C ASN A 35 16.40 15.52 -0.33
N ASN A 36 16.16 14.84 0.79
CA ASN A 36 17.19 14.43 1.73
C ASN A 36 17.39 12.91 1.66
N GLU A 37 18.64 12.43 1.70
CA GLU A 37 18.96 10.99 1.71
C GLU A 37 18.25 10.23 2.85
N SER A 38 17.99 10.88 3.98
CA SER A 38 17.25 10.30 5.11
C SER A 38 15.81 9.89 4.77
N ASP A 39 15.25 10.47 3.71
CA ASP A 39 13.87 10.27 3.25
C ASP A 39 13.78 9.43 1.97
N ALA A 40 14.91 9.02 1.38
CA ALA A 40 14.94 8.19 0.17
C ALA A 40 14.15 6.89 0.35
N GLY A 41 14.35 6.21 1.49
CA GLY A 41 13.60 4.99 1.80
C GLY A 41 12.08 5.19 1.92
N TYR A 42 11.62 6.40 2.26
CA TYR A 42 10.19 6.70 2.30
C TYR A 42 9.61 6.70 0.88
N TYR A 43 10.30 7.38 -0.04
CA TYR A 43 9.92 7.37 -1.45
C TYR A 43 9.93 5.95 -2.04
N ASP A 44 10.97 5.17 -1.75
CA ASP A 44 11.09 3.79 -2.26
C ASP A 44 9.92 2.91 -1.82
N ALA A 45 9.44 3.06 -0.57
CA ALA A 45 8.26 2.37 -0.09
C ALA A 45 6.99 2.80 -0.86
N LEU A 46 6.78 4.11 -1.06
CA LEU A 46 5.64 4.61 -1.84
C LEU A 46 5.67 4.09 -3.29
N TYR A 47 6.85 4.11 -3.91
CA TYR A 47 7.05 3.59 -5.25
C TYR A 47 6.83 2.08 -5.32
N GLY A 48 7.27 1.32 -4.32
CA GLY A 48 6.99 -0.11 -4.21
C GLY A 48 5.49 -0.40 -4.11
N ILE A 49 4.74 0.40 -3.34
CA ILE A 49 3.28 0.28 -3.25
C ILE A 49 2.63 0.58 -4.61
N TYR A 50 3.05 1.67 -5.28
CA TYR A 50 2.61 2.01 -6.63
C TYR A 50 2.89 0.87 -7.61
N TYR A 51 4.11 0.36 -7.63
CA TYR A 51 4.57 -0.68 -8.55
C TYR A 51 3.78 -1.98 -8.35
N ALA A 52 3.65 -2.46 -7.11
CA ALA A 52 2.87 -3.66 -6.79
C ALA A 52 1.40 -3.49 -7.21
N TYR A 53 0.82 -2.31 -6.97
CA TYR A 53 -0.56 -2.04 -7.33
C TYR A 53 -0.78 -1.98 -8.85
N VAL A 54 0.10 -1.30 -9.58
CA VAL A 54 0.00 -1.14 -11.04
C VAL A 54 0.19 -2.47 -11.76
N ASN A 55 1.12 -3.30 -11.31
CA ASN A 55 1.44 -4.60 -11.91
C ASN A 55 0.53 -5.75 -11.46
N ASP A 56 -0.57 -5.47 -10.76
CA ASP A 56 -1.52 -6.50 -10.34
C ASP A 56 -0.88 -7.60 -9.47
N ASP A 57 0.09 -7.24 -8.64
CA ASP A 57 0.72 -8.17 -7.69
C ASP A 57 -0.23 -8.42 -6.51
N PHE A 58 -1.25 -9.25 -6.75
CA PHE A 58 -2.29 -9.58 -5.78
C PHE A 58 -1.76 -10.35 -4.56
N GLU A 59 -0.58 -10.96 -4.68
CA GLU A 59 0.09 -11.64 -3.57
C GLU A 59 0.90 -10.68 -2.69
N SER A 60 1.09 -9.43 -3.13
CA SER A 60 1.75 -8.40 -2.35
C SER A 60 0.99 -8.06 -1.08
N PHE A 61 1.74 -7.57 -0.09
CA PHE A 61 1.16 -7.04 1.14
C PHE A 61 0.18 -5.88 0.90
N VAL A 62 0.36 -5.13 -0.20
CA VAL A 62 -0.53 -4.02 -0.59
C VAL A 62 -1.95 -4.50 -0.81
N TYR A 63 -2.15 -5.68 -1.41
CA TYR A 63 -3.48 -6.24 -1.63
C TYR A 63 -3.96 -7.05 -0.42
N LYS A 64 -3.08 -7.87 0.15
CA LYS A 64 -3.43 -8.74 1.29
C LYS A 64 -3.98 -7.97 2.49
N ILE A 65 -3.51 -6.74 2.74
CA ILE A 65 -4.05 -5.91 3.84
C ILE A 65 -5.54 -5.53 3.65
N TRP A 66 -6.07 -5.60 2.42
CA TRP A 66 -7.46 -5.32 2.10
C TRP A 66 -8.34 -6.57 1.97
N THR A 67 -7.75 -7.75 1.76
CA THR A 67 -8.50 -9.00 1.54
C THR A 67 -8.41 -9.97 2.72
N ASP A 68 -7.29 -10.00 3.43
CA ASP A 68 -7.07 -10.90 4.56
C ASP A 68 -7.58 -10.28 5.87
N GLU A 69 -8.63 -10.87 6.44
CA GLU A 69 -9.25 -10.43 7.70
C GLU A 69 -8.31 -10.51 8.92
N SER A 70 -7.37 -11.46 8.93
CA SER A 70 -6.35 -11.54 9.98
C SER A 70 -5.42 -10.33 9.93
N LEU A 71 -4.95 -9.97 8.73
CA LEU A 71 -4.10 -8.79 8.54
C LEU A 71 -4.84 -7.49 8.85
N LYS A 72 -6.11 -7.37 8.46
CA LYS A 72 -6.95 -6.21 8.82
C LYS A 72 -7.05 -6.03 10.33
N LYS A 73 -7.31 -7.11 11.08
CA LYS A 73 -7.38 -7.08 12.55
C LYS A 73 -6.05 -6.69 13.17
N GLN A 74 -4.93 -7.11 12.56
CA GLN A 74 -3.58 -6.81 13.05
C GLN A 74 -3.01 -5.47 12.54
N ARG A 75 -3.72 -4.75 11.66
CA ARG A 75 -3.24 -3.51 11.02
C ARG A 75 -2.60 -2.51 11.97
N LYS A 76 -3.25 -2.21 13.09
CA LYS A 76 -2.73 -1.25 14.09
C LYS A 76 -1.41 -1.74 14.70
N LYS A 77 -1.36 -3.01 15.09
CA LYS A 77 -0.15 -3.64 15.63
C LYS A 77 0.99 -3.64 14.60
N LEU A 78 0.69 -3.96 13.34
CA LEU A 78 1.68 -3.89 12.26
C LEU A 78 2.22 -2.47 12.10
N ALA A 79 1.35 -1.45 12.09
CA ALA A 79 1.78 -0.05 12.02
C ALA A 79 2.72 0.31 13.18
N GLU A 80 2.40 -0.10 14.40
CA GLU A 80 3.25 0.09 15.58
C GLU A 80 4.60 -0.64 15.47
N GLU A 81 4.62 -1.86 14.91
CA GLU A 81 5.86 -2.61 14.68
C GLU A 81 6.75 -1.94 13.64
N PHE A 82 6.17 -1.44 12.54
CA PHE A 82 6.88 -0.66 11.54
C PHE A 82 7.44 0.64 12.13
N GLU A 83 6.64 1.37 12.90
CA GLU A 83 7.08 2.59 13.59
C GLU A 83 8.20 2.33 14.59
N LYS A 84 8.10 1.22 15.34
CA LYS A 84 9.15 0.80 16.28
C LYS A 84 10.45 0.50 15.52
N LYS A 85 10.37 -0.24 14.41
CA LYS A 85 11.54 -0.50 13.55
C LYS A 85 12.16 0.79 13.02
N ALA A 86 11.36 1.75 12.57
CA ALA A 86 11.85 3.04 12.07
C ALA A 86 12.66 3.82 13.13
N LYS A 87 12.36 3.62 14.43
CA LYS A 87 13.01 4.30 15.56
C LYS A 87 14.21 3.56 16.14
N LEU A 88 14.50 2.32 15.71
CA LEU A 88 15.63 1.57 16.26
C LEU A 88 16.95 2.23 15.84
N PRO A 89 17.95 2.29 16.76
CA PRO A 89 19.30 2.69 16.40
C PRO A 89 19.84 1.84 15.25
N PHE A 90 20.54 2.46 14.31
CA PHE A 90 21.17 1.79 13.14
C PHE A 90 20.19 1.19 12.11
N THR A 91 18.91 1.54 12.17
CA THR A 91 17.95 1.13 11.13
C THR A 91 18.39 1.67 9.77
N ILE A 92 18.61 0.76 8.83
CA ILE A 92 18.84 1.10 7.43
C ILE A 92 17.50 1.54 6.85
N ASN A 93 17.46 2.72 6.23
CA ASN A 93 16.27 3.31 5.63
C ASN A 93 15.07 3.43 6.59
N PRO A 94 15.17 4.21 7.69
CA PRO A 94 14.06 4.41 8.63
C PRO A 94 12.82 5.01 7.94
N GLY A 95 13.02 5.79 6.87
CA GLY A 95 11.95 6.28 6.00
C GLY A 95 11.06 5.18 5.41
N PHE A 96 11.63 4.02 5.04
CA PHE A 96 10.89 2.91 4.47
C PHE A 96 9.87 2.34 5.46
N TYR A 97 10.31 2.06 6.68
CA TYR A 97 9.43 1.54 7.73
C TYR A 97 8.37 2.56 8.12
N ARG A 98 8.74 3.84 8.19
CA ARG A 98 7.81 4.93 8.49
C ARG A 98 6.72 5.08 7.42
N ALA A 99 7.05 4.93 6.13
CA ALA A 99 6.06 4.96 5.06
C ALA A 99 5.02 3.84 5.18
N TRP A 100 5.45 2.62 5.56
CA TRP A 100 4.54 1.51 5.81
C TRP A 100 3.66 1.72 7.05
N SER A 101 4.23 2.27 8.14
CA SER A 101 3.46 2.69 9.31
C SER A 101 2.38 3.72 8.93
N ASP A 102 2.75 4.76 8.19
CA ASP A 102 1.83 5.80 7.73
C ASP A 102 0.73 5.21 6.83
N PHE A 103 1.09 4.35 5.87
CA PHE A 103 0.14 3.67 5.01
C PHE A 103 -0.92 2.89 5.80
N LEU A 104 -0.47 2.04 6.74
CA LEU A 104 -1.35 1.22 7.57
C LEU A 104 -2.26 2.06 8.48
N ASN A 105 -1.75 3.19 8.99
CA ASN A 105 -2.54 4.12 9.77
C ASN A 105 -3.56 4.85 8.91
N MET A 106 -3.22 5.24 7.67
CA MET A 106 -4.13 5.92 6.75
C MET A 106 -5.18 4.99 6.12
N LEU A 107 -4.98 3.67 6.12
CA LEU A 107 -5.81 2.70 5.38
C LEU A 107 -7.32 2.88 5.56
N HIS A 108 -7.75 3.22 6.78
CA HIS A 108 -9.17 3.40 7.12
C HIS A 108 -9.83 4.64 6.50
N GLU A 109 -9.03 5.57 5.99
CA GLU A 109 -9.47 6.81 5.33
C GLU A 109 -9.34 6.74 3.80
N LEU A 110 -8.86 5.63 3.27
CA LEU A 110 -8.60 5.41 1.85
C LEU A 110 -9.79 4.69 1.19
N PRO A 111 -10.06 4.93 -0.10
CA PRO A 111 -11.04 4.14 -0.84
C PRO A 111 -10.57 2.69 -0.94
N ILE A 112 -11.53 1.77 -0.99
CA ILE A 112 -11.25 0.36 -1.33
C ILE A 112 -10.59 0.34 -2.71
N PRO A 113 -9.48 -0.40 -2.91
CA PRO A 113 -8.80 -0.44 -4.18
C PRO A 113 -9.73 -0.92 -5.31
N HIS A 114 -9.81 -0.14 -6.40
CA HIS A 114 -10.71 -0.43 -7.52
C HIS A 114 -10.48 -1.82 -8.13
N LYS A 115 -9.24 -2.32 -8.08
CA LYS A 115 -8.87 -3.65 -8.59
C LYS A 115 -9.39 -4.80 -7.73
N ILE A 116 -9.71 -4.53 -6.46
CA ILE A 116 -10.39 -5.48 -5.56
C ILE A 116 -11.90 -5.44 -5.82
N SER A 117 -12.49 -4.26 -5.97
CA SER A 117 -13.92 -4.11 -6.29
C SER A 117 -14.31 -4.75 -7.62
N GLN A 118 -13.40 -4.77 -8.60
CA GLN A 118 -13.61 -5.42 -9.90
C GLN A 118 -13.49 -6.95 -9.86
N ARG A 119 -13.09 -7.53 -8.71
CA ARG A 119 -12.84 -8.96 -8.53
C ARG A 119 -13.89 -9.67 -7.68
N GLU A 120 -15.03 -9.04 -7.36
CA GLU A 120 -16.16 -9.79 -6.80
C GLU A 120 -16.49 -10.97 -7.73
N PRO A 121 -16.72 -12.18 -7.18
CA PRO A 121 -16.60 -13.41 -7.94
C PRO A 121 -17.71 -13.51 -8.98
N SER A 122 -17.34 -13.43 -10.25
CA SER A 122 -17.99 -14.23 -11.27
C SER A 122 -17.95 -15.68 -10.79
N GLN A 123 -19.11 -16.31 -10.66
CA GLN A 123 -19.27 -17.73 -10.40
C GLN A 123 -18.52 -18.54 -11.46
N GLU A 124 -17.27 -18.95 -11.24
CA GLU A 124 -16.57 -19.90 -12.13
C GLU A 124 -15.29 -20.41 -11.46
N ASP A 125 -15.47 -21.23 -10.42
CA ASP A 125 -14.51 -22.28 -10.01
C ASP A 125 -15.31 -23.49 -9.49
N VAL A 126 -16.37 -23.86 -10.24
CA VAL A 126 -16.98 -25.19 -10.13
C VAL A 126 -16.42 -25.99 -11.30
N VAL A 127 -15.28 -26.64 -11.08
CA VAL A 127 -14.83 -27.72 -11.98
C VAL A 127 -15.37 -29.03 -11.40
N GLU A 128 -16.28 -29.62 -12.17
CA GLU A 128 -17.04 -30.84 -11.92
C GLU A 128 -16.19 -32.02 -11.41
N GLU A 129 -16.62 -32.63 -10.30
CA GLU A 129 -16.29 -34.03 -10.02
C GLU A 129 -16.99 -34.93 -11.06
N TYR A 130 -16.23 -35.54 -11.96
CA TYR A 130 -16.74 -36.59 -12.83
C TYR A 130 -16.97 -37.87 -12.01
N PRO A 131 -18.14 -38.54 -12.12
CA PRO A 131 -18.34 -39.83 -11.49
C PRO A 131 -17.55 -40.90 -12.26
N ALA A 132 -16.80 -41.74 -11.52
CA ALA A 132 -16.13 -42.90 -12.08
C ALA A 132 -17.17 -43.94 -12.54
N HIS A 133 -17.06 -44.38 -13.79
CA HIS A 133 -17.81 -45.50 -14.35
C HIS A 133 -17.25 -46.85 -13.90
#